data_AF-A0A2H0WDA4-F1
#
_entry.id   AF-A0A2H0WDA4-F1
#
_cell.length_a   1.000
_cell.length_b   1.000
_cell.length_c   1.000
_cell.angle_alpha   90.00
_cell.angle_beta   90.00
_cell.angle_gamma   90.00
#
_symmetry.space_group_name_H-M   'P 1'
#
loop_
_entity.id
_entity.type
_entity.pdbx_description
1 polymer ?
#
loop_
_entity_poly.entity_id
_entity_poly.type
_entity_poly.pdbx_seq_one_letter_code
_entity_poly.pdbx_strand_id
1 'polypeptide(L)'
;MLIRNSLGHKWTLAFIFCIMTTGGLCASAEDHGGGHEEKPAEGHGEAKAEASGEHKAAAENGSGIVAAPWVAIEGKIQEYAARIKSKQEGILELIEEKNHLPSSSPQVREVLRQMTTEHNELKGLVDEYQKNVNLLRYRFPERNTKTKRKYDRIEVRSLDEMEQAIGVDGKLNRNLKKMRSQYGSGQSSGETEPSSSEETKPHSPPPEKDKSIEDADSILIRK
;
A
#
# COMPACT_ATOMS: atom_id res chain seq x y z
N MET A 1 53.53 29.82 -36.40
CA MET A 1 52.34 30.64 -36.69
C MET A 1 51.24 30.22 -35.73
N LEU A 2 50.86 31.13 -34.84
CA LEU A 2 49.80 31.00 -33.84
C LEU A 2 48.47 31.48 -34.43
N ILE A 3 47.36 30.78 -34.19
CA ILE A 3 46.03 31.40 -34.09
C ILE A 3 45.27 30.74 -32.93
N ARG A 4 45.17 31.49 -31.82
CA ARG A 4 44.25 31.28 -30.70
C ARG A 4 42.86 31.73 -31.15
N ASN A 5 41.83 30.90 -30.97
CA ASN A 5 40.44 31.38 -30.95
C ASN A 5 39.90 31.32 -29.51
N SER A 6 39.94 32.51 -28.92
CA SER A 6 39.27 32.96 -27.71
C SER A 6 37.95 33.61 -28.13
N LEU A 7 36.87 33.39 -27.37
CA LEU A 7 35.62 34.15 -27.19
C LEU A 7 34.55 33.10 -26.82
N GLY A 8 33.98 32.98 -25.62
CA GLY A 8 33.70 33.94 -24.58
C GLY A 8 32.19 34.20 -24.52
N HIS A 9 31.47 33.64 -23.55
CA HIS A 9 30.14 34.02 -23.03
C HIS A 9 29.99 33.25 -21.69
N LYS A 10 30.41 33.74 -20.51
CA LYS A 10 29.75 34.77 -19.68
C LYS A 10 28.22 34.63 -19.63
N TRP A 11 27.74 33.71 -18.82
CA TRP A 11 26.41 33.79 -18.18
C TRP A 11 26.61 33.75 -16.65
N THR A 12 26.89 34.91 -16.11
CA THR A 12 26.53 35.29 -14.73
C THR A 12 25.01 35.42 -14.67
N LEU A 13 24.34 34.76 -13.72
CA LEU A 13 23.32 35.36 -12.84
C LEU A 13 22.55 34.28 -12.05
N ALA A 14 22.86 34.24 -10.76
CA ALA A 14 21.92 34.21 -9.65
C ALA A 14 20.62 33.39 -9.80
N PHE A 15 20.61 32.21 -9.21
CA PHE A 15 19.43 31.69 -8.52
C PHE A 15 19.82 31.21 -7.11
N ILE A 16 20.33 32.18 -6.33
CA ILE A 16 20.22 32.15 -4.86
C ILE A 16 18.77 32.54 -4.58
N PHE A 17 17.86 31.56 -4.57
CA PHE A 17 16.53 31.75 -4.01
C PHE A 17 16.55 31.22 -2.57
N CYS A 18 16.78 32.19 -1.69
CA CYS A 18 16.51 32.15 -0.28
C CYS A 18 15.04 31.79 -0.04
N ILE A 19 14.75 30.57 0.43
CA ILE A 19 13.56 30.30 1.25
C ILE A 19 14.07 29.99 2.66
N MET A 20 14.43 31.07 3.34
CA MET A 20 14.37 31.19 4.80
C MET A 20 12.91 31.36 5.18
N THR A 21 12.22 30.31 5.65
CA THR A 21 11.06 30.49 6.55
C THR A 21 10.84 29.24 7.41
N THR A 22 11.49 29.26 8.58
CA THR A 22 10.97 28.91 9.92
C THR A 22 10.00 27.73 10.07
N GLY A 23 10.43 26.72 10.84
CA GLY A 23 9.49 25.75 11.42
C GLY A 23 10.12 24.58 12.19
N GLY A 24 10.64 24.85 13.39
CA GLY A 24 10.52 23.91 14.52
C GLY A 24 11.51 22.75 14.63
N LEU A 25 12.72 23.03 15.12
CA LEU A 25 13.51 22.07 15.90
C LEU A 25 12.85 21.93 17.28
N CYS A 26 12.32 20.76 17.63
CA CYS A 26 12.16 20.36 19.02
C CYS A 26 13.28 19.36 19.33
N ALA A 27 14.36 19.89 19.89
CA ALA A 27 15.34 19.14 20.65
C ALA A 27 14.79 18.96 22.07
N SER A 28 14.50 17.72 22.47
CA SER A 28 14.47 17.36 23.89
C SER A 28 15.71 16.54 24.17
N ALA A 29 16.71 17.23 24.69
CA ALA A 29 17.80 16.65 25.44
C ALA A 29 17.36 16.62 26.91
N GLU A 30 17.13 15.42 27.45
CA GLU A 30 17.20 15.19 28.90
C GLU A 30 18.31 14.16 29.12
N ASP A 31 19.47 14.73 29.42
CA ASP A 31 20.63 14.11 30.03
C ASP A 31 20.34 13.89 31.51
N HIS A 32 20.10 12.64 31.92
CA HIS A 32 20.22 12.20 33.31
C HIS A 32 21.17 11.00 33.36
N GLY A 33 22.44 11.29 33.62
CA GLY A 33 23.41 10.33 34.10
C GLY A 33 23.05 9.79 35.48
N GLY A 34 23.32 8.51 35.69
CA GLY A 34 23.13 7.83 36.97
C GLY A 34 23.55 6.38 36.87
N GLY A 35 24.86 6.13 36.87
CA GLY A 35 25.40 4.79 37.03
C GLY A 35 25.12 4.24 38.43
N HIS A 36 24.67 3.00 38.50
CA HIS A 36 24.90 2.15 39.66
C HIS A 36 25.17 0.73 39.19
N GLU A 37 26.39 0.28 39.44
CA GLU A 37 26.90 -1.06 39.22
C GLU A 37 26.59 -1.94 40.45
N GLU A 38 26.54 -3.25 40.20
CA GLU A 38 26.65 -4.39 41.14
C GLU A 38 25.44 -4.87 41.99
N LYS A 39 24.88 -5.99 41.47
CA LYS A 39 24.82 -7.35 42.06
C LYS A 39 23.62 -7.82 42.92
N PRO A 40 23.38 -9.16 42.96
CA PRO A 40 22.06 -9.80 42.86
C PRO A 40 21.54 -10.36 44.19
N ALA A 41 20.22 -10.61 44.26
CA ALA A 41 19.65 -11.61 45.16
C ALA A 41 18.26 -12.07 44.67
N GLU A 42 18.07 -13.39 44.69
CA GLU A 42 16.80 -14.10 44.56
C GLU A 42 15.77 -13.63 45.60
N GLY A 43 14.49 -13.64 45.26
CA GLY A 43 13.42 -13.30 46.21
C GLY A 43 12.02 -13.38 45.64
N HIS A 44 11.42 -14.55 45.79
CA HIS A 44 10.02 -14.91 45.59
C HIS A 44 9.05 -13.94 46.32
N GLY A 45 7.90 -13.59 45.72
CA GLY A 45 6.84 -12.89 46.42
C GLY A 45 5.66 -12.46 45.55
N GLU A 46 4.64 -13.31 45.48
CA GLU A 46 3.29 -12.95 45.03
C GLU A 46 2.72 -11.79 45.87
N ALA A 47 2.30 -10.71 45.21
CA ALA A 47 1.28 -9.82 45.75
C ALA A 47 0.55 -9.08 44.61
N LYS A 48 -0.69 -9.53 44.44
CA LYS A 48 -1.80 -8.93 43.72
C LYS A 48 -1.98 -7.45 44.08
N ALA A 49 -1.91 -6.56 43.09
CA ALA A 49 -2.48 -5.23 43.15
C ALA A 49 -3.10 -4.89 41.79
N GLU A 50 -4.44 -4.90 41.79
CA GLU A 50 -5.28 -4.38 40.73
C GLU A 50 -4.95 -2.89 40.52
N ALA A 51 -4.44 -2.55 39.34
CA ALA A 51 -4.41 -1.19 38.84
C ALA A 51 -5.30 -1.13 37.61
N SER A 52 -6.59 -0.93 37.89
CA SER A 52 -7.59 -0.40 36.96
C SER A 52 -7.08 0.93 36.40
N GLY A 53 -6.39 0.85 35.26
CA GLY A 53 -6.09 1.99 34.40
C GLY A 53 -7.26 2.21 33.45
N GLU A 54 -8.37 2.72 33.99
CA GLU A 54 -9.39 3.41 33.19
C GLU A 54 -8.71 4.59 32.49
N HIS A 55 -8.27 4.36 31.24
CA HIS A 55 -8.12 5.44 30.28
C HIS A 55 -9.52 6.01 30.02
N LYS A 56 -9.89 6.94 30.90
CA LYS A 56 -10.96 7.90 30.74
C LYS A 56 -10.78 8.55 29.37
N ALA A 57 -11.55 8.05 28.40
CA ALA A 57 -11.73 8.69 27.11
C ALA A 57 -12.30 10.08 27.37
N ALA A 58 -11.41 11.07 27.37
CA ALA A 58 -11.77 12.47 27.24
C ALA A 58 -12.28 12.68 25.80
N ALA A 59 -13.59 12.59 25.60
CA ALA A 59 -14.28 13.18 24.45
C ALA A 59 -15.80 13.24 24.71
N GLU A 60 -16.20 13.92 25.78
CA GLU A 60 -17.56 14.44 25.89
C GLU A 60 -17.51 15.96 25.68
N ASN A 61 -18.44 16.45 24.84
CA ASN A 61 -18.75 17.84 24.46
C ASN A 61 -18.15 18.36 23.15
N GLY A 62 -18.93 18.16 22.08
CA GLY A 62 -18.84 18.92 20.84
C GLY A 62 -20.11 18.80 20.00
N SER A 63 -21.16 19.54 20.37
CA SER A 63 -22.33 19.90 19.54
C SER A 63 -23.16 18.73 18.96
N GLY A 64 -24.39 18.59 19.48
CA GLY A 64 -25.45 17.70 18.98
C GLY A 64 -26.00 18.09 17.60
N ILE A 65 -25.15 18.42 16.64
CA ILE A 65 -25.49 18.31 15.22
C ILE A 65 -25.43 16.81 14.94
N VAL A 66 -26.60 16.18 14.84
CA VAL A 66 -26.69 14.79 14.34
C VAL A 66 -25.99 14.77 12.99
N ALA A 67 -24.75 14.29 12.99
CA ALA A 67 -23.94 14.25 11.78
C ALA A 67 -24.75 13.47 10.74
N ALA A 68 -24.94 14.06 9.57
CA ALA A 68 -25.75 13.45 8.53
C ALA A 68 -25.25 12.02 8.28
N PRO A 69 -26.13 11.02 8.07
CA PRO A 69 -25.74 9.61 8.03
C PRO A 69 -24.58 9.26 7.08
N TRP A 70 -24.42 10.04 6.00
CA TRP A 70 -23.31 9.88 5.04
C TRP A 70 -21.94 10.25 5.61
N VAL A 71 -21.86 11.18 6.58
CA VAL A 71 -20.62 11.58 7.26
C VAL A 71 -20.02 10.39 8.02
N ALA A 72 -20.88 9.61 8.68
CA ALA A 72 -20.46 8.41 9.39
C ALA A 72 -19.88 7.35 8.42
N ILE A 73 -20.47 7.20 7.24
CA ILE A 73 -19.95 6.28 6.20
C ILE A 73 -18.61 6.78 5.67
N GLU A 74 -18.47 8.07 5.43
CA GLU A 74 -17.19 8.64 4.99
C GLU A 74 -16.09 8.47 6.05
N GLY A 75 -16.41 8.66 7.32
CA GLY A 75 -15.48 8.36 8.42
C GLY A 75 -15.01 6.90 8.39
N LYS A 76 -15.93 5.94 8.20
CA LYS A 76 -15.58 4.53 8.04
C LYS A 76 -14.69 4.26 6.84
N ILE A 77 -14.94 4.89 5.69
CA ILE A 77 -14.10 4.75 4.48
C ILE A 77 -12.66 5.20 4.80
N GLN A 78 -12.49 6.32 5.51
CA GLN A 78 -11.18 6.82 5.91
C GLN A 78 -10.50 5.91 6.94
N GLU A 79 -11.26 5.40 7.91
CA GLU A 79 -10.79 4.42 8.90
C GLU A 79 -10.28 3.13 8.23
N TYR A 80 -11.07 2.54 7.33
CA TYR A 80 -10.65 1.35 6.59
C TYR A 80 -9.44 1.64 5.71
N ALA A 81 -9.38 2.79 5.03
CA ALA A 81 -8.22 3.17 4.23
C ALA A 81 -6.93 3.28 5.07
N ALA A 82 -7.02 3.83 6.28
CA ALA A 82 -5.88 3.90 7.19
C ALA A 82 -5.45 2.50 7.66
N ARG A 83 -6.41 1.62 8.02
CA ARG A 83 -6.12 0.23 8.42
C ARG A 83 -5.50 -0.59 7.29
N ILE A 84 -6.00 -0.44 6.06
CA ILE A 84 -5.44 -1.09 4.87
C ILE A 84 -3.96 -0.72 4.71
N LYS A 85 -3.62 0.58 4.83
CA LYS A 85 -2.22 1.03 4.75
C LYS A 85 -1.36 0.45 5.86
N SER A 86 -1.83 0.50 7.11
CA SER A 86 -1.11 -0.06 8.25
C SER A 86 -0.87 -1.56 8.11
N LYS A 87 -1.86 -2.33 7.62
CA LYS A 87 -1.71 -3.77 7.35
C LYS A 87 -0.76 -4.06 6.18
N GLN A 88 -0.78 -3.22 5.13
CA GLN A 88 0.21 -3.31 4.06
C GLN A 88 1.62 -3.08 4.59
N GLU A 89 1.85 -2.04 5.39
CA GLU A 89 3.14 -1.74 6.02
C GLU A 89 3.61 -2.91 6.91
N GLY A 90 2.74 -3.48 7.74
CA GLY A 90 3.07 -4.66 8.55
C GLY A 90 3.48 -5.89 7.73
N ILE A 91 2.82 -6.14 6.58
CA ILE A 91 3.25 -7.23 5.68
C ILE A 91 4.63 -6.94 5.08
N LEU A 92 4.92 -5.67 4.73
CA LEU A 92 6.23 -5.28 4.21
C LEU A 92 7.34 -5.48 5.27
N GLU A 93 7.07 -5.14 6.52
CA GLU A 93 7.99 -5.40 7.64
C GLU A 93 8.26 -6.90 7.83
N LEU A 94 7.23 -7.74 7.77
CA LEU A 94 7.38 -9.21 7.85
C LEU A 94 8.18 -9.78 6.66
N ILE A 95 8.01 -9.22 5.45
CA ILE A 95 8.82 -9.60 4.28
C ILE A 95 10.30 -9.23 4.52
N GLU A 96 10.56 -8.06 5.09
CA GLU A 96 11.92 -7.67 5.45
C GLU A 96 12.51 -8.60 6.50
N GLU A 97 11.78 -8.93 7.57
CA GLU A 97 12.21 -9.89 8.60
C GLU A 97 12.53 -11.26 7.99
N LYS A 98 11.63 -11.79 7.15
CA LYS A 98 11.83 -13.04 6.41
C LYS A 98 13.15 -13.03 5.62
N ASN A 99 13.48 -11.92 4.97
CA ASN A 99 14.67 -11.78 4.13
C ASN A 99 15.98 -11.71 4.93
N HIS A 100 15.94 -11.33 6.21
CA HIS A 100 17.12 -11.30 7.08
C HIS A 100 17.38 -12.63 7.78
N LEU A 101 16.36 -13.48 7.91
CA LEU A 101 16.47 -14.78 8.56
C LEU A 101 17.01 -15.86 7.60
N PRO A 102 17.76 -16.86 8.11
CA PRO A 102 18.20 -17.97 7.30
C PRO A 102 17.01 -18.84 6.89
N SER A 103 16.93 -19.19 5.60
CA SER A 103 15.75 -19.81 4.97
C SER A 103 15.27 -21.13 5.59
N SER A 104 16.14 -21.82 6.34
CA SER A 104 15.81 -23.10 7.00
C SER A 104 15.44 -22.96 8.48
N SER A 105 15.33 -21.75 9.02
CA SER A 105 15.00 -21.56 10.44
C SER A 105 13.50 -21.85 10.71
N PRO A 106 13.16 -22.33 11.92
CA PRO A 106 11.76 -22.44 12.33
C PRO A 106 11.06 -21.07 12.40
N GLN A 107 11.81 -19.99 12.61
CA GLN A 107 11.29 -18.62 12.68
C GLN A 107 10.71 -18.17 11.33
N VAL A 108 11.33 -18.52 10.20
CA VAL A 108 10.80 -18.19 8.87
C VAL A 108 9.39 -18.77 8.65
N ARG A 109 9.12 -19.97 9.17
CA ARG A 109 7.79 -20.59 9.03
C ARG A 109 6.73 -19.82 9.82
N GLU A 110 7.08 -19.31 10.99
CA GLU A 110 6.18 -18.49 11.80
C GLU A 110 5.92 -17.15 11.13
N VAL A 111 6.95 -16.48 10.61
CA VAL A 111 6.80 -15.23 9.83
C VAL A 111 5.89 -15.46 8.62
N LEU A 112 6.04 -16.56 7.87
CA LEU A 112 5.16 -16.90 6.74
C LEU A 112 3.70 -17.11 7.16
N ARG A 113 3.48 -17.72 8.32
CA ARG A 113 2.13 -17.90 8.90
C ARG A 113 1.50 -16.55 9.25
N GLN A 114 2.28 -15.65 9.84
CA GLN A 114 1.85 -14.29 10.16
C GLN A 114 1.56 -13.50 8.89
N MET A 115 2.43 -13.53 7.88
CA MET A 115 2.22 -12.90 6.57
C MET A 115 0.90 -13.36 5.93
N THR A 116 0.62 -14.66 5.97
CA THR A 116 -0.62 -15.22 5.40
C THR A 116 -1.86 -14.75 6.17
N THR A 117 -1.76 -14.67 7.50
CA THR A 117 -2.84 -14.19 8.37
C THR A 117 -3.14 -12.71 8.10
N GLU A 118 -2.11 -11.87 8.11
CA GLU A 118 -2.18 -10.44 7.81
C GLU A 118 -2.73 -10.16 6.40
N HIS A 119 -2.33 -10.96 5.41
CA HIS A 119 -2.84 -10.83 4.03
C HIS A 119 -4.34 -11.15 3.92
N ASN A 120 -4.81 -12.17 4.65
CA ASN A 120 -6.23 -12.52 4.66
C ASN A 120 -7.06 -11.42 5.35
N GLU A 121 -6.55 -10.83 6.43
CA GLU A 121 -7.18 -9.67 7.07
C GLU A 121 -7.21 -8.44 6.16
N LEU A 122 -6.12 -8.18 5.44
CA LEU A 122 -6.03 -7.11 4.45
C LEU A 122 -7.12 -7.26 3.37
N LYS A 123 -7.33 -8.48 2.84
CA LYS A 123 -8.42 -8.75 1.89
C LYS A 123 -9.78 -8.40 2.46
N GLY A 124 -10.06 -8.85 3.69
CA GLY A 124 -11.33 -8.52 4.36
C GLY A 124 -11.55 -7.02 4.53
N LEU A 125 -10.51 -6.28 4.91
CA LEU A 125 -10.59 -4.82 5.05
C LEU A 125 -10.85 -4.10 3.71
N VAL A 126 -10.25 -4.58 2.61
CA VAL A 126 -10.50 -4.03 1.27
C VAL A 126 -11.94 -4.29 0.82
N ASP A 127 -12.49 -5.48 1.10
CA ASP A 127 -13.88 -5.79 0.79
C ASP A 127 -14.84 -4.88 1.59
N GLU A 128 -14.60 -4.67 2.88
CA GLU A 128 -15.39 -3.74 3.70
C GLU A 128 -15.26 -2.28 3.23
N TYR A 129 -14.06 -1.85 2.85
CA TYR A 129 -13.85 -0.54 2.22
C TYR A 129 -14.72 -0.39 0.97
N GLN A 130 -14.70 -1.38 0.06
CA GLN A 130 -15.45 -1.33 -1.18
C GLN A 130 -16.96 -1.37 -0.93
N LYS A 131 -17.45 -2.15 0.04
CA LYS A 131 -18.86 -2.15 0.46
C LYS A 131 -19.30 -0.75 0.91
N ASN A 132 -18.50 -0.05 1.72
CA ASN A 132 -18.83 1.29 2.21
C ASN A 132 -18.78 2.35 1.08
N VAL A 133 -17.81 2.26 0.17
CA VAL A 133 -17.75 3.11 -1.03
C VAL A 133 -18.98 2.91 -1.91
N ASN A 134 -19.37 1.65 -2.15
CA ASN A 134 -20.58 1.32 -2.92
C ASN A 134 -21.85 1.83 -2.21
N LEU A 135 -21.92 1.68 -0.88
CA LEU A 135 -23.02 2.19 -0.07
C LEU A 135 -23.19 3.69 -0.22
N LEU A 136 -22.08 4.45 -0.15
CA LEU A 136 -22.09 5.89 -0.34
C LEU A 136 -22.54 6.27 -1.76
N ARG A 137 -22.02 5.57 -2.78
CA ARG A 137 -22.36 5.78 -4.20
C ARG A 137 -23.84 5.58 -4.50
N TYR A 138 -24.45 4.52 -3.97
CA TYR A 138 -25.84 4.16 -4.30
C TYR A 138 -26.88 4.79 -3.37
N ARG A 139 -26.59 4.96 -2.07
CA ARG A 139 -27.55 5.57 -1.14
C ARG A 139 -27.53 7.10 -1.14
N PHE A 140 -26.40 7.72 -1.48
CA PHE A 140 -26.22 9.17 -1.42
C PHE A 140 -25.61 9.75 -2.70
N PRO A 141 -26.24 9.57 -3.87
CA PRO A 141 -25.67 10.00 -5.16
C PRO A 141 -25.41 11.52 -5.24
N GLU A 142 -26.22 12.32 -4.53
CA GLU A 142 -26.11 13.78 -4.46
C GLU A 142 -24.78 14.31 -3.89
N ARG A 143 -24.03 13.46 -3.17
CA ARG A 143 -22.71 13.85 -2.62
C ARG A 143 -21.61 13.69 -3.66
N ASN A 144 -21.69 12.67 -4.51
CA ASN A 144 -20.70 12.41 -5.55
C ASN A 144 -20.70 13.48 -6.65
N THR A 145 -21.83 14.18 -6.86
CA THR A 145 -21.93 15.26 -7.85
C THR A 145 -21.32 16.56 -7.33
N LYS A 146 -21.44 16.85 -6.03
CA LYS A 146 -20.97 18.12 -5.42
C LYS A 146 -19.51 18.06 -5.03
N THR A 147 -19.01 16.90 -4.61
CA THR A 147 -17.63 16.73 -4.15
C THR A 147 -16.91 15.84 -5.15
N LYS A 148 -15.95 16.39 -5.92
CA LYS A 148 -15.10 15.66 -6.89
C LYS A 148 -14.15 14.63 -6.22
N ARG A 149 -14.47 14.11 -5.04
CA ARG A 149 -13.71 13.06 -4.36
C ARG A 149 -13.85 11.78 -5.19
N LYS A 150 -12.74 11.37 -5.80
CA LYS A 150 -12.63 10.08 -6.49
C LYS A 150 -12.15 9.08 -5.46
N TYR A 151 -13.00 8.11 -5.13
CA TYR A 151 -12.59 6.94 -4.37
C TYR A 151 -12.04 5.93 -5.37
N ASP A 152 -10.73 5.75 -5.35
CA ASP A 152 -10.08 4.77 -6.19
C ASP A 152 -10.35 3.37 -5.63
N ARG A 153 -10.55 2.41 -6.53
CA ARG A 153 -10.64 1.01 -6.15
C ARG A 153 -9.26 0.58 -5.65
N ILE A 154 -9.20 0.16 -4.40
CA ILE A 154 -7.99 -0.42 -3.83
C ILE A 154 -7.95 -1.89 -4.26
N GLU A 155 -6.92 -2.26 -5.00
CA GLU A 155 -6.66 -3.65 -5.38
C GLU A 155 -5.66 -4.28 -4.40
N VAL A 156 -5.98 -5.48 -3.90
CA VAL A 156 -5.09 -6.24 -3.04
C VAL A 156 -4.00 -6.85 -3.90
N ARG A 157 -2.75 -6.43 -3.69
CA ARG A 157 -1.59 -7.04 -4.33
C ARG A 157 -1.37 -8.45 -3.80
N SER A 158 -0.85 -9.32 -4.66
CA SER A 158 -0.46 -10.68 -4.23
C SER A 158 0.75 -10.60 -3.28
N LEU A 159 0.93 -11.61 -2.42
CA LEU A 159 2.10 -11.69 -1.56
C LEU A 159 3.39 -11.69 -2.38
N ASP A 160 3.41 -12.44 -3.49
CA ASP A 160 4.55 -12.52 -4.41
C ASP A 160 4.88 -11.16 -5.03
N GLU A 161 3.87 -10.37 -5.42
CA GLU A 161 4.06 -9.01 -5.93
C GLU A 161 4.66 -8.07 -4.87
N MET A 162 4.20 -8.18 -3.61
CA MET A 162 4.73 -7.38 -2.50
C MET A 162 6.18 -7.78 -2.18
N GLU A 163 6.48 -9.07 -2.21
CA GLU A 163 7.83 -9.59 -2.01
C GLU A 163 8.76 -9.16 -3.14
N GLN A 164 8.35 -9.31 -4.40
CA GLN A 164 9.12 -8.87 -5.57
C GLN A 164 9.38 -7.36 -5.53
N ALA A 165 8.45 -6.57 -5.00
CA ALA A 165 8.63 -5.12 -4.86
C ALA A 165 9.73 -4.75 -3.85
N ILE A 166 9.97 -5.54 -2.81
CA ILE A 166 11.02 -5.26 -1.80
C ILE A 166 12.33 -5.97 -2.15
N GLY A 167 12.24 -7.14 -2.79
CA GLY A 167 13.37 -8.00 -3.12
C GLY A 167 14.44 -7.32 -3.98
N VAL A 168 15.59 -7.99 -4.07
CA VAL A 168 16.73 -7.53 -4.87
C VAL A 168 16.33 -7.32 -6.33
N ASP A 169 15.50 -8.22 -6.89
CA ASP A 169 15.02 -8.14 -8.26
C ASP A 169 14.16 -6.89 -8.50
N GLY A 170 13.29 -6.53 -7.55
CA GLY A 170 12.51 -5.30 -7.61
C GLY A 170 13.38 -4.06 -7.58
N LYS A 171 14.38 -4.04 -6.70
CA LYS A 171 15.37 -2.96 -6.60
C LYS A 171 16.18 -2.83 -7.90
N LEU A 172 16.62 -3.95 -8.47
CA LEU A 172 17.35 -4.00 -9.72
C LEU A 172 16.51 -3.48 -10.89
N ASN A 173 15.26 -3.94 -11.02
CA ASN A 173 14.35 -3.47 -12.08
C ASN A 173 14.07 -1.97 -11.99
N ARG A 174 13.91 -1.41 -10.78
CA ARG A 174 13.78 0.04 -10.59
C ARG A 174 15.04 0.79 -11.00
N ASN A 175 16.22 0.23 -10.69
CA ASN A 175 17.50 0.82 -11.06
C ASN A 175 17.71 0.79 -12.58
N LEU A 176 17.45 -0.36 -13.23
CA LEU A 176 17.47 -0.50 -14.69
C LEU A 176 16.52 0.48 -15.38
N LYS A 177 15.30 0.67 -14.85
CA LYS A 177 14.34 1.65 -15.38
C LYS A 177 14.87 3.09 -15.27
N LYS A 178 15.51 3.44 -14.14
CA LYS A 178 16.16 4.75 -13.95
C LYS A 178 17.34 4.93 -14.91
N MET A 179 18.21 3.92 -15.04
CA MET A 179 19.32 3.92 -15.97
C MET A 179 18.84 4.10 -17.42
N ARG A 180 17.80 3.38 -17.83
CA ARG A 180 17.21 3.55 -19.17
C ARG A 180 16.60 4.93 -19.37
N SER A 181 15.98 5.52 -18.34
CA SER A 181 15.47 6.89 -18.42
C SER A 181 16.56 7.95 -18.50
N GLN A 182 17.71 7.73 -17.85
CA GLN A 182 18.82 8.69 -17.78
C GLN A 182 19.80 8.57 -18.95
N TYR A 183 20.05 7.34 -19.42
CA TYR A 183 21.07 7.03 -20.42
C TYR A 183 20.50 6.40 -21.70
N GLY A 184 19.23 5.98 -21.72
CA GLY A 184 18.58 5.34 -22.87
C GLY A 184 18.06 6.31 -23.94
N SER A 185 18.16 7.62 -23.74
CA SER A 185 17.84 8.65 -24.72
C SER A 185 18.86 8.76 -25.88
N GLY A 186 19.89 7.90 -25.91
CA GLY A 186 20.90 7.85 -26.99
C GLY A 186 20.65 6.85 -28.11
N GLN A 187 19.61 6.01 -28.04
CA GLN A 187 19.23 5.09 -29.12
C GLN A 187 17.74 5.25 -29.46
N SER A 188 17.41 6.40 -30.01
CA SER A 188 16.22 6.58 -30.85
C SER A 188 16.67 7.01 -32.24
N SER A 189 17.14 6.02 -33.01
CA SER A 189 17.03 6.05 -34.46
C SER A 189 16.69 4.64 -34.91
N GLY A 190 15.43 4.42 -35.25
CA GLY A 190 14.95 3.17 -35.82
C GLY A 190 13.52 2.87 -35.39
N GLU A 191 12.57 3.53 -36.05
CA GLU A 191 11.20 3.10 -36.33
C GLU A 191 10.83 1.68 -35.86
N THR A 192 9.80 1.60 -35.02
CA THR A 192 8.71 0.65 -35.26
C THR A 192 7.42 1.31 -34.81
N GLU A 193 6.81 2.04 -35.75
CA GLU A 193 5.39 2.37 -35.67
C GLU A 193 4.59 1.06 -35.79
N PRO A 194 3.63 0.77 -34.89
CA PRO A 194 2.57 -0.16 -35.20
C PRO A 194 1.58 0.53 -36.15
N SER A 195 1.87 0.41 -37.44
CA SER A 195 0.98 0.80 -38.53
C SER A 195 -0.36 0.05 -38.42
N SER A 196 -1.41 0.86 -38.42
CA SER A 196 -2.81 0.54 -38.56
C SER A 196 -3.16 0.20 -40.02
N SER A 197 -4.20 -0.63 -40.21
CA SER A 197 -4.90 -1.03 -41.47
C SER A 197 -4.22 -2.14 -42.30
N GLU A 198 -4.88 -3.13 -42.91
CA GLU A 198 -6.29 -3.30 -43.28
C GLU A 198 -6.63 -4.80 -43.55
N GLU A 199 -7.94 -5.00 -43.68
CA GLU A 199 -8.80 -6.16 -43.80
C GLU A 199 -8.60 -7.10 -45.00
N THR A 200 -8.73 -8.42 -44.80
CA THR A 200 -9.26 -9.39 -45.79
C THR A 200 -9.95 -10.58 -45.09
N LYS A 201 -11.27 -10.43 -44.91
CA LYS A 201 -12.42 -11.33 -45.20
C LYS A 201 -12.22 -12.86 -45.50
N PRO A 202 -13.29 -13.69 -45.44
CA PRO A 202 -13.59 -14.64 -44.37
C PRO A 202 -13.58 -16.12 -44.83
N HIS A 203 -13.35 -17.06 -43.90
CA HIS A 203 -13.74 -18.47 -44.12
C HIS A 203 -14.06 -19.18 -42.80
N SER A 204 -15.35 -19.38 -42.54
CA SER A 204 -15.86 -20.46 -41.67
C SER A 204 -15.87 -21.76 -42.48
N PRO A 205 -15.84 -22.95 -41.83
CA PRO A 205 -17.11 -23.50 -41.33
C PRO A 205 -17.06 -24.21 -39.95
N PRO A 206 -18.22 -24.33 -39.26
CA PRO A 206 -18.51 -25.29 -38.15
C PRO A 206 -18.83 -26.69 -38.75
N PRO A 207 -19.15 -27.82 -38.03
CA PRO A 207 -19.62 -28.07 -36.64
C PRO A 207 -18.84 -29.22 -35.93
N GLU A 208 -19.16 -29.66 -34.69
CA GLU A 208 -19.97 -30.85 -34.31
C GLU A 208 -20.06 -30.83 -32.75
N LYS A 209 -21.21 -30.75 -32.06
CA LYS A 209 -22.26 -31.76 -31.80
C LYS A 209 -21.76 -33.17 -31.52
N ASP A 210 -21.72 -33.53 -30.24
CA ASP A 210 -22.34 -34.72 -29.64
C ASP A 210 -21.54 -35.23 -28.43
N LYS A 211 -22.07 -35.03 -27.22
CA LYS A 211 -22.22 -36.09 -26.20
C LYS A 211 -23.43 -35.76 -25.32
N SER A 212 -24.54 -36.36 -25.68
CA SER A 212 -25.59 -36.80 -24.78
C SER A 212 -25.00 -37.53 -23.57
N ILE A 213 -25.32 -37.06 -22.37
CA ILE A 213 -25.55 -37.94 -21.21
C ILE A 213 -26.91 -37.53 -20.68
N GLU A 214 -27.91 -38.25 -21.19
CA GLU A 214 -29.07 -38.62 -20.39
C GLU A 214 -28.55 -39.43 -19.21
N ASP A 215 -28.88 -38.99 -18.00
CA ASP A 215 -29.16 -39.82 -16.83
C ASP A 215 -29.84 -38.86 -15.85
N ALA A 216 -31.16 -38.74 -15.92
CA ALA A 216 -32.09 -39.61 -15.21
C ALA A 216 -32.07 -39.34 -13.69
N ASP A 217 -33.24 -38.90 -13.24
CA ASP A 217 -33.85 -39.26 -11.96
C ASP A 217 -33.44 -38.54 -10.67
N SER A 218 -34.50 -38.02 -10.03
CA SER A 218 -34.64 -37.83 -8.58
C SER A 218 -33.95 -36.58 -8.04
N ILE A 219 -34.65 -35.58 -7.50
CA ILE A 219 -35.28 -35.70 -6.18
C ILE A 219 -36.47 -34.72 -6.09
N LEU A 220 -37.63 -35.34 -5.95
CA LEU A 220 -38.85 -34.92 -5.25
C LEU A 220 -38.86 -33.55 -4.56
N ILE A 221 -39.74 -32.70 -5.09
CA ILE A 221 -40.55 -31.75 -4.32
C ILE A 221 -41.41 -32.57 -3.34
N ARG A 222 -41.12 -32.49 -2.03
CA ARG A 222 -42.10 -32.81 -0.99
C ARG A 222 -42.77 -31.51 -0.54
N LYS A 223 -44.09 -31.58 -0.58
CA LYS A 223 -45.06 -30.55 -0.20
C LYS A 223 -45.23 -30.51 1.31
#